data_AF-A0AAW3K353-F1
#
_entry.id   AF-A0AAW3K353-F1
#
_cell.length_a   1.000
_cell.length_b   1.000
_cell.length_c   1.000
_cell.angle_alpha   90.00
_cell.angle_beta   90.00
_cell.angle_gamma   90.00
#
_symmetry.space_group_name_H-M   'P 1'
#
loop_
_entity.id
_entity.type
_entity.pdbx_description
1 polymer ?
#
loop_
_entity_poly.entity_id
_entity_poly.type
_entity_poly.pdbx_seq_one_letter_code
_entity_poly.pdbx_strand_id
1 'polypeptide(L)'
;MNQPFKIICKSLGIYLAFSLSITHAQIFQIQDGSKHYDAVIDIACEKDECGAKAEVKLFKKGSKAVFQAFHSDDLTMYLDEKFKPSVNVIQLYDEQSPLIFDDFNFDGTEDLAIRNGNYGSYGGPVYDIYVFNQSKNKFVLSQELSALTQENLGMFELDKKRKRIITFNKSGCCYHIRSEYQVVPRKGLLLVREFIEDATSPKGDQVEVTDRNLVNGKWKEKTKCYPTAKYYAQ
;
A
#
# COMPACT_ATOMS: atom_id res chain seq x y z
N MET A 1 26.25 21.00 -77.53
CA MET A 1 26.36 19.92 -76.53
C MET A 1 26.23 20.53 -75.14
N ASN A 2 25.27 19.99 -74.37
CA ASN A 2 25.03 20.08 -72.92
C ASN A 2 24.61 21.42 -72.29
N GLN A 3 23.29 21.55 -72.07
CA GLN A 3 22.65 22.45 -71.11
C GLN A 3 22.83 21.98 -69.66
N PRO A 4 22.83 22.88 -68.65
CA PRO A 4 22.85 22.49 -67.25
C PRO A 4 21.43 22.20 -66.72
N PHE A 5 21.27 21.05 -66.08
CA PHE A 5 20.06 20.64 -65.35
C PHE A 5 19.89 21.48 -64.06
N LYS A 6 18.73 22.13 -63.91
CA LYS A 6 18.27 22.70 -62.63
C LYS A 6 17.56 21.61 -61.83
N ILE A 7 18.13 21.23 -60.69
CA ILE A 7 17.49 20.33 -59.71
C ILE A 7 16.57 21.18 -58.83
N ILE A 8 15.26 20.98 -58.96
CA ILE A 8 14.25 21.56 -58.06
C ILE A 8 14.04 20.57 -56.91
N CYS A 9 14.57 20.91 -55.73
CA CYS A 9 14.33 20.15 -54.51
C CYS A 9 12.96 20.56 -53.93
N LYS A 10 11.94 19.71 -54.12
CA LYS A 10 10.65 19.86 -53.43
C LYS A 10 10.77 19.22 -52.05
N SER A 11 10.95 20.04 -51.02
CA SER A 11 10.88 19.61 -49.62
C SER A 11 9.44 19.27 -49.25
N LEU A 12 9.13 17.98 -49.12
CA LEU A 12 7.87 17.46 -48.61
C LEU A 12 7.90 17.53 -47.07
N GLY A 13 7.23 18.53 -46.48
CA GLY A 13 7.15 18.69 -45.04
C GLY A 13 6.23 17.63 -44.42
N ILE A 14 6.81 16.69 -43.69
CA ILE A 14 6.08 15.74 -42.85
C ILE A 14 5.67 16.48 -41.57
N TYR A 15 4.38 16.80 -41.42
CA TYR A 15 3.82 17.31 -40.18
C TYR A 15 3.62 16.14 -39.20
N LEU A 16 4.57 15.95 -38.29
CA LEU A 16 4.41 15.05 -37.14
C LEU A 16 3.48 15.74 -36.13
N ALA A 17 2.22 15.35 -36.08
CA ALA A 17 1.30 15.78 -35.02
C ALA A 17 1.66 15.03 -33.73
N PHE A 18 2.48 15.66 -32.88
CA PHE A 18 2.70 15.21 -31.50
C PHE A 18 1.41 15.48 -30.71
N SER A 19 0.60 14.45 -30.47
CA SER A 19 -0.46 14.52 -29.49
C SER A 19 0.17 14.54 -28.09
N LEU A 20 0.36 15.73 -27.54
CA LEU A 20 0.69 15.93 -26.13
C LEU A 20 -0.52 15.50 -25.31
N SER A 21 -0.45 14.33 -24.66
CA SER A 21 -1.34 13.99 -23.56
C SER A 21 -1.09 15.00 -22.43
N ILE A 22 -2.05 15.87 -22.16
CA ILE A 22 -1.92 16.87 -21.09
C ILE A 22 -2.34 16.20 -19.78
N THR A 23 -1.35 15.75 -19.01
CA THR A 23 -1.55 15.40 -17.60
C THR A 23 -1.81 16.69 -16.82
N HIS A 24 -2.91 16.74 -16.07
CA HIS A 24 -3.26 17.89 -15.25
C HIS A 24 -3.10 17.54 -13.78
N ALA A 25 -2.39 18.38 -13.04
CA ALA A 25 -2.36 18.31 -11.58
C ALA A 25 -3.76 18.55 -11.03
N GLN A 26 -4.19 17.68 -10.12
CA GLN A 26 -5.48 17.71 -9.43
C GLN A 26 -5.24 17.71 -7.92
N ILE A 27 -6.13 18.41 -7.21
CA ILE A 27 -6.05 18.58 -5.77
C ILE A 27 -7.27 17.92 -5.13
N PHE A 28 -7.01 16.95 -4.26
CA PHE A 28 -8.05 16.23 -3.53
C PHE A 28 -7.97 16.56 -2.05
N GLN A 29 -9.11 16.96 -1.46
CA GLN A 29 -9.23 17.21 -0.03
C GLN A 29 -9.85 15.99 0.66
N ILE A 30 -9.19 15.51 1.70
CA ILE A 30 -9.64 14.41 2.54
C ILE A 30 -9.91 14.97 3.93
N GLN A 31 -11.18 14.97 4.32
CA GLN A 31 -11.65 15.54 5.59
C GLN A 31 -12.28 14.49 6.51
N ASP A 32 -12.51 13.28 6.03
CA ASP A 32 -13.20 12.20 6.74
C ASP A 32 -12.26 11.02 7.07
N GLY A 33 -10.96 11.14 6.76
CA GLY A 33 -9.95 10.14 7.08
C GLY A 33 -9.46 10.15 8.53
N SER A 34 -9.50 11.29 9.21
CA SER A 34 -8.94 11.44 10.55
C SER A 34 -9.79 12.36 11.41
N LYS A 35 -9.84 12.07 12.71
CA LYS A 35 -10.45 12.96 13.72
C LYS A 35 -9.56 14.14 14.07
N HIS A 36 -8.27 14.07 13.76
CA HIS A 36 -7.26 15.02 14.17
C HIS A 36 -6.70 15.84 13.01
N TYR A 37 -6.78 15.31 11.79
CA TYR A 37 -6.18 15.92 10.61
C TYR A 37 -7.11 15.98 9.40
N ASP A 38 -6.89 17.00 8.59
CA ASP A 38 -7.31 17.06 7.19
C ASP A 38 -6.08 16.81 6.31
N ALA A 39 -6.27 16.20 5.15
CA ALA A 39 -5.20 15.98 4.19
C ALA A 39 -5.55 16.58 2.82
N VAL A 40 -4.52 16.98 2.09
CA VAL A 40 -4.59 17.40 0.69
C VAL A 40 -3.61 16.56 -0.10
N ILE A 41 -4.08 15.93 -1.17
CA ILE A 41 -3.24 15.22 -2.14
C ILE A 41 -3.18 16.09 -3.41
N ASP A 42 -1.97 16.47 -3.79
CA ASP A 42 -1.66 17.11 -5.08
C ASP A 42 -0.99 16.06 -5.98
N ILE A 43 -1.69 15.65 -7.04
CA ILE A 43 -1.28 14.55 -7.93
C ILE A 43 -1.77 14.78 -9.36
N ALA A 44 -1.01 14.31 -10.36
CA ALA A 44 -1.47 14.28 -11.74
C ALA A 44 -2.39 13.09 -12.02
N CYS A 45 -3.48 13.31 -12.76
CA CYS A 45 -4.42 12.27 -13.13
C CYS A 45 -4.61 12.16 -14.64
N GLU A 46 -4.86 10.94 -15.10
CA GLU A 46 -5.32 10.64 -16.45
C GLU A 46 -6.69 9.94 -16.35
N LYS A 47 -7.76 10.64 -16.76
CA LYS A 47 -9.16 10.20 -16.62
C LYS A 47 -9.55 9.93 -15.15
N ASP A 48 -9.84 8.68 -14.81
CA ASP A 48 -10.34 8.17 -13.53
C ASP A 48 -9.24 7.54 -12.65
N GLU A 49 -8.02 7.45 -13.17
CA GLU A 49 -6.86 6.97 -12.43
C GLU A 49 -5.85 8.11 -12.20
N CYS A 50 -5.43 8.26 -10.95
CA CYS A 50 -4.35 9.17 -10.58
C CYS A 50 -3.13 8.33 -10.19
N GLY A 51 -2.00 8.57 -10.84
CA GLY A 51 -0.81 7.75 -10.69
C GLY A 51 0.43 8.53 -11.12
N ALA A 52 1.33 8.84 -10.18
CA ALA A 52 2.68 9.39 -10.38
C ALA A 52 3.21 9.89 -9.03
N LYS A 53 4.17 10.82 -9.09
CA LYS A 53 4.60 11.63 -7.97
C LYS A 53 3.43 12.45 -7.41
N ALA A 54 3.34 12.48 -6.08
CA ALA A 54 2.34 13.25 -5.36
C ALA A 54 2.95 13.98 -4.16
N GLU A 55 2.39 15.14 -3.84
CA GLU A 55 2.61 15.81 -2.57
C GLU A 55 1.38 15.61 -1.68
N VAL A 56 1.59 15.15 -0.45
CA VAL A 56 0.54 15.02 0.56
C VAL A 56 0.79 16.04 1.65
N LYS A 57 -0.13 16.98 1.84
CA LYS A 57 -0.07 17.99 2.90
C LYS A 57 -1.08 17.66 3.99
N LEU A 58 -0.62 17.61 5.23
CA LEU A 58 -1.45 17.34 6.41
C LEU A 58 -1.69 18.64 7.19
N PHE A 59 -2.90 18.84 7.68
CA PHE A 59 -3.33 19.99 8.46
C PHE A 59 -4.00 19.50 9.73
N LYS A 60 -3.75 20.15 10.88
CA LYS A 60 -4.55 19.86 12.07
C LYS A 60 -5.99 20.32 11.83
N LYS A 61 -6.98 19.55 12.29
CA LYS A 61 -8.40 19.90 12.16
C LYS A 61 -8.69 21.35 12.60
N GLY A 62 -9.36 22.10 11.73
CA GLY A 62 -9.69 23.51 11.95
C GLY A 62 -8.53 24.50 11.72
N SER A 63 -7.31 24.02 11.44
CA SER A 63 -6.17 24.85 11.04
C SER A 63 -6.06 24.93 9.52
N LYS A 64 -5.61 26.08 9.02
CA LYS A 64 -5.21 26.26 7.61
C LYS A 64 -3.70 26.17 7.39
N ALA A 65 -2.92 26.11 8.47
CA ALA A 65 -1.46 25.98 8.39
C ALA A 65 -1.09 24.51 8.11
N VAL A 66 -0.22 24.30 7.12
CA VAL A 66 0.37 22.99 6.84
C VAL A 66 1.10 22.53 8.09
N PHE A 67 0.68 21.40 8.65
CA PHE A 67 1.34 20.77 9.78
C PHE A 67 2.57 19.99 9.34
N GLN A 68 2.45 19.21 8.27
CA GLN A 68 3.56 18.48 7.65
C GLN A 68 3.26 18.19 6.18
N ALA A 69 4.28 18.15 5.33
CA ALA A 69 4.18 17.75 3.94
C ALA A 69 5.02 16.49 3.71
N PHE A 70 4.53 15.64 2.82
CA PHE A 70 5.11 14.35 2.44
C PHE A 70 5.16 14.25 0.92
N HIS A 71 6.07 13.42 0.43
CA HIS A 71 6.20 13.15 -0.98
C HIS A 71 6.07 11.65 -1.20
N SER A 72 5.32 11.28 -2.23
CA SER A 72 5.27 9.93 -2.75
C SER A 72 5.78 9.98 -4.18
N ASP A 73 6.66 9.06 -4.57
CA ASP A 73 7.19 8.98 -5.93
C ASP A 73 6.24 8.22 -6.85
N ASP A 74 5.37 7.38 -6.29
CA ASP A 74 4.41 6.55 -7.02
C ASP A 74 3.13 6.33 -6.19
N LEU A 75 2.36 7.40 -6.00
CA LEU A 75 1.03 7.30 -5.40
C LEU A 75 0.04 6.91 -6.47
N THR A 76 -0.68 5.80 -6.26
CA THR A 76 -1.81 5.41 -7.10
C THR A 76 -3.10 5.50 -6.30
N MET A 77 -4.14 6.05 -6.89
CA MET A 77 -5.47 6.08 -6.31
C MET A 77 -6.56 6.01 -7.37
N TYR A 78 -7.65 5.35 -7.00
CA TYR A 78 -8.86 5.25 -7.79
C TYR A 78 -9.89 6.24 -7.26
N LEU A 79 -10.67 6.81 -8.18
CA LEU A 79 -11.73 7.75 -7.86
C LEU A 79 -13.09 7.06 -7.92
N ASP A 80 -13.96 7.37 -6.95
CA ASP A 80 -15.35 6.93 -6.98
C ASP A 80 -16.18 7.68 -8.04
N GLU A 81 -17.46 7.33 -8.17
CA GLU A 81 -18.41 7.98 -9.10
C GLU A 81 -18.58 9.51 -8.85
N LYS A 82 -18.13 10.01 -7.69
CA LYS A 82 -18.15 11.42 -7.30
C LYS A 82 -16.77 12.08 -7.43
N PHE A 83 -15.82 11.42 -8.09
CA PHE A 83 -14.46 11.87 -8.29
C PHE A 83 -13.69 12.09 -6.98
N LYS A 84 -13.92 11.24 -5.98
CA LYS A 84 -13.22 11.29 -4.69
C LYS A 84 -12.35 10.04 -4.49
N PRO A 85 -11.13 10.20 -3.96
CA PRO A 85 -10.34 9.04 -3.54
C PRO A 85 -10.96 8.40 -2.31
N SER A 86 -10.74 7.09 -2.17
CA SER A 86 -11.05 6.38 -0.93
C SER A 86 -10.09 6.80 0.20
N VAL A 87 -10.51 6.58 1.45
CA VAL A 87 -9.65 6.79 2.64
C VAL A 87 -9.93 5.70 3.68
N ASN A 88 -8.88 5.20 4.33
CA ASN A 88 -8.95 4.14 5.35
C ASN A 88 -9.60 2.82 4.90
N VAL A 89 -9.68 2.55 3.60
CA VAL A 89 -10.15 1.27 3.07
C VAL A 89 -8.95 0.33 2.95
N ILE A 90 -9.09 -0.87 3.51
CA ILE A 90 -8.11 -1.96 3.41
C ILE A 90 -8.88 -3.21 3.02
N GLN A 91 -8.84 -3.55 1.73
CA GLN A 91 -9.40 -4.79 1.21
C GLN A 91 -8.29 -5.55 0.50
N LEU A 92 -7.91 -6.71 1.04
CA LEU A 92 -6.72 -7.47 0.61
C LEU A 92 -6.65 -7.72 -0.92
N TYR A 93 -7.79 -7.98 -1.55
CA TYR A 93 -7.90 -8.31 -2.97
C TYR A 93 -8.69 -7.28 -3.79
N ASP A 94 -8.93 -6.11 -3.21
CA ASP A 94 -9.72 -5.04 -3.81
C ASP A 94 -9.09 -3.69 -3.40
N GLU A 95 -9.89 -2.66 -3.15
CA GLU A 95 -9.39 -1.32 -2.87
C GLU A 95 -8.54 -1.25 -1.59
N GLN A 96 -7.37 -0.62 -1.72
CA GLN A 96 -6.55 -0.17 -0.61
C GLN A 96 -6.24 1.31 -0.78
N SER A 97 -6.76 2.12 0.14
CA SER A 97 -6.76 3.59 0.02
C SER A 97 -5.37 4.18 -0.11
N PRO A 98 -5.21 5.33 -0.81
CA PRO A 98 -3.93 6.03 -0.90
C PRO A 98 -3.43 6.55 0.44
N LEU A 99 -4.35 6.95 1.33
CA LEU A 99 -4.05 7.37 2.70
C LEU A 99 -4.82 6.51 3.70
N ILE A 100 -4.13 6.08 4.75
CA ILE A 100 -4.72 5.34 5.86
C ILE A 100 -4.23 5.93 7.17
N PHE A 101 -5.17 6.29 8.04
CA PHE A 101 -4.93 6.80 9.38
C PHE A 101 -5.35 5.74 10.39
N ASP A 102 -4.41 5.28 11.22
CA ASP A 102 -4.70 4.44 12.37
C ASP A 102 -3.53 4.47 13.37
N ASP A 103 -3.69 3.88 14.55
CA ASP A 103 -2.63 3.71 15.56
C ASP A 103 -1.86 2.40 15.25
N PHE A 104 -0.90 2.47 14.33
CA PHE A 104 -0.17 1.29 13.84
C PHE A 104 0.76 0.71 14.90
N ASN A 105 1.29 1.56 15.79
CA ASN A 105 2.24 1.15 16.82
C ASN A 105 1.58 0.84 18.19
N PHE A 106 0.27 1.05 18.32
CA PHE A 106 -0.56 0.85 19.52
C PHE A 106 -0.19 1.74 20.73
N ASP A 107 0.32 2.95 20.47
CA ASP A 107 0.69 3.94 21.49
C ASP A 107 -0.43 4.94 21.83
N GLY A 108 -1.56 4.84 21.14
CA GLY A 108 -2.74 5.68 21.34
C GLY A 108 -2.72 6.98 20.53
N THR A 109 -1.71 7.19 19.68
CA THR A 109 -1.70 8.27 18.70
C THR A 109 -1.97 7.77 17.30
N GLU A 110 -2.57 8.63 16.49
CA GLU A 110 -2.88 8.30 15.10
C GLU A 110 -1.62 8.49 14.25
N ASP A 111 -1.27 7.43 13.53
CA ASP A 111 -0.20 7.35 12.54
C ASP A 111 -0.78 7.53 11.12
N LEU A 112 0.10 7.61 10.11
CA LEU A 112 -0.30 7.82 8.71
C LEU A 112 0.46 6.89 7.77
N ALA A 113 -0.26 6.13 6.95
CA ALA A 113 0.28 5.42 5.80
C ALA A 113 -0.01 6.19 4.52
N ILE A 114 0.99 6.32 3.66
CA ILE A 114 0.88 6.94 2.34
C ILE A 114 1.34 5.93 1.30
N ARG A 115 0.48 5.60 0.33
CA ARG A 115 0.86 4.71 -0.78
C ARG A 115 2.01 5.33 -1.59
N ASN A 116 3.05 4.55 -1.80
CA ASN A 116 4.29 4.94 -2.47
C ASN A 116 4.85 3.79 -3.31
N GLY A 117 3.97 3.20 -4.12
CA GLY A 117 4.33 2.28 -5.18
C GLY A 117 3.44 1.06 -5.30
N ASN A 118 3.68 0.30 -6.37
CA ASN A 118 3.01 -0.96 -6.70
C ASN A 118 4.03 -2.08 -6.95
N TYR A 119 5.15 -2.05 -6.23
CA TYR A 119 6.24 -3.01 -6.37
C TYR A 119 6.27 -4.03 -5.23
N GLY A 120 5.16 -4.18 -4.49
CA GLY A 120 4.99 -5.22 -3.49
C GLY A 120 4.71 -6.58 -4.11
N SER A 121 4.33 -7.55 -3.28
CA SER A 121 4.01 -8.91 -3.75
C SER A 121 2.93 -8.89 -4.84
N TYR A 122 3.22 -9.54 -5.98
CA TYR A 122 2.35 -9.57 -7.17
C TYR A 122 1.98 -8.19 -7.74
N GLY A 123 2.85 -7.18 -7.56
CA GLY A 123 2.56 -5.81 -7.98
C GLY A 123 1.60 -5.10 -7.03
N GLY A 124 1.45 -5.61 -5.81
CA GLY A 124 0.59 -5.02 -4.78
C GLY A 124 1.09 -3.67 -4.27
N PRO A 125 0.22 -2.92 -3.59
CA PRO A 125 0.54 -1.57 -3.10
C PRO A 125 1.61 -1.62 -2.02
N VAL A 126 2.49 -0.61 -2.01
CA VAL A 126 3.52 -0.41 -0.99
C VAL A 126 3.28 0.93 -0.33
N TYR A 127 3.50 1.03 0.97
CA TYR A 127 3.23 2.23 1.76
C TYR A 127 4.48 2.70 2.49
N ASP A 128 4.65 4.02 2.52
CA ASP A 128 5.44 4.67 3.54
C ASP A 128 4.60 4.87 4.79
N ILE A 129 5.00 4.20 5.88
CA ILE A 129 4.31 4.28 7.16
C ILE A 129 5.01 5.31 8.04
N TYR A 130 4.29 6.34 8.44
CA TYR A 130 4.78 7.39 9.32
C TYR A 130 4.11 7.31 10.68
N VAL A 131 4.93 7.11 11.71
CA VAL A 131 4.48 7.07 13.10
C VAL A 131 4.54 8.46 13.73
N PHE A 132 3.51 8.86 14.47
CA PHE A 132 3.51 10.16 15.13
C PHE A 132 4.46 10.17 16.33
N ASN A 133 5.53 10.96 16.24
CA ASN A 133 6.45 11.13 17.36
C ASN A 133 5.98 12.29 18.25
N GLN A 134 5.36 11.97 19.38
CA GLN A 134 4.84 12.96 20.34
C GLN A 134 5.90 13.98 20.80
N SER A 135 7.10 13.54 21.16
CA SER A 135 8.16 14.44 21.66
C SER A 135 8.67 15.43 20.60
N LYS A 136 8.69 14.99 19.33
CA LYS A 136 9.08 15.85 18.19
C LYS A 136 7.88 16.58 17.58
N ASN A 137 6.65 16.26 18.01
CA ASN A 137 5.39 16.74 17.46
C ASN A 137 5.38 16.68 15.92
N LYS A 138 5.75 15.52 15.36
CA LYS A 138 5.83 15.30 13.91
C LYS A 138 5.71 13.82 13.56
N PHE A 139 5.26 13.54 12.34
CA PHE A 139 5.25 12.20 11.77
C PHE A 139 6.65 11.80 11.29
N VAL A 140 7.07 10.58 11.62
CA VAL A 140 8.41 10.05 11.32
C VAL A 140 8.28 8.71 10.62
N LEU A 141 8.98 8.54 9.49
CA LEU A 141 8.98 7.30 8.72
C LEU A 141 9.44 6.12 9.58
N SER A 142 8.68 5.04 9.54
CA SER A 142 8.99 3.75 10.15
C SER A 142 9.35 2.75 9.06
N GLN A 143 10.66 2.59 8.82
CA GLN A 143 11.16 1.66 7.79
C GLN A 143 10.66 0.22 8.01
N GLU A 144 10.58 -0.21 9.27
CA GLU A 144 10.14 -1.56 9.62
C GLU A 144 8.66 -1.80 9.31
N LEU A 145 7.80 -0.80 9.54
CA LEU A 145 6.38 -0.90 9.18
C LEU A 145 6.17 -0.78 7.66
N SER A 146 6.91 0.09 6.98
CA SER A 146 6.87 0.19 5.52
C SER A 146 7.28 -1.12 4.85
N ALA A 147 8.34 -1.77 5.35
CA ALA A 147 8.85 -3.03 4.83
C ALA A 147 7.79 -4.13 4.87
N LEU A 148 6.94 -4.17 5.91
CA LEU A 148 5.84 -5.14 5.95
C LEU A 148 4.91 -5.01 4.74
N THR A 149 4.64 -3.82 4.24
CA THR A 149 3.74 -3.64 3.08
C THR A 149 4.39 -4.09 1.77
N GLN A 150 5.70 -3.90 1.63
CA GLN A 150 6.46 -4.35 0.47
C GLN A 150 6.58 -5.88 0.43
N GLU A 151 6.86 -6.49 1.59
CA GLU A 151 7.11 -7.92 1.73
C GLU A 151 5.83 -8.76 1.74
N ASN A 152 4.65 -8.13 1.82
CA ASN A 152 3.36 -8.81 1.92
C ASN A 152 2.41 -8.32 0.81
N LEU A 153 1.14 -8.70 0.89
CA LEU A 153 0.08 -8.35 -0.07
C LEU A 153 -0.50 -6.94 0.20
N GLY A 154 0.38 -5.97 0.46
CA GLY A 154 0.00 -4.58 0.73
C GLY A 154 -0.21 -4.26 2.20
N MET A 155 -1.17 -3.37 2.48
CA MET A 155 -1.39 -2.84 3.81
C MET A 155 -1.78 -3.96 4.80
N PHE A 156 -1.19 -3.89 5.99
CA PHE A 156 -1.51 -4.81 7.07
C PHE A 156 -2.80 -4.43 7.81
N GLU A 157 -3.43 -5.42 8.44
CA GLU A 157 -4.57 -5.22 9.33
C GLU A 157 -4.11 -5.05 10.80
N LEU A 158 -4.97 -4.45 11.63
CA LEU A 158 -4.71 -4.29 13.06
C LEU A 158 -5.74 -5.03 13.91
N ASP A 159 -5.27 -5.93 14.77
CA ASP A 159 -6.06 -6.37 15.92
C ASP A 159 -5.74 -5.47 17.13
N LYS A 160 -6.56 -4.44 17.31
CA LYS A 160 -6.39 -3.45 18.40
C LYS A 160 -6.55 -4.05 19.79
N LYS A 161 -7.38 -5.10 19.93
CA LYS A 161 -7.63 -5.76 21.22
C LYS A 161 -6.40 -6.54 21.69
N ARG A 162 -5.77 -7.28 20.78
CA ARG A 162 -4.56 -8.05 21.05
C ARG A 162 -3.27 -7.26 20.82
N LYS A 163 -3.37 -6.05 20.25
CA LYS A 163 -2.24 -5.24 19.78
C LYS A 163 -1.35 -6.05 18.84
N ARG A 164 -1.93 -6.49 17.72
CA ARG A 164 -1.25 -7.25 16.68
C ARG A 164 -1.36 -6.55 15.34
N ILE A 165 -0.24 -6.47 14.63
CA ILE A 165 -0.21 -6.18 13.20
C ILE A 165 -0.34 -7.51 12.47
N ILE A 166 -1.21 -7.59 11.48
CA ILE A 166 -1.52 -8.83 10.75
C ILE A 166 -1.19 -8.60 9.28
N THR A 167 -0.24 -9.38 8.76
CA THR A 167 0.12 -9.36 7.34
C THR A 167 -0.37 -10.63 6.65
N PHE A 168 -0.59 -10.53 5.34
CA PHE A 168 -0.97 -11.64 4.49
C PHE A 168 0.02 -11.77 3.34
N ASN A 169 0.51 -12.99 3.09
CA ASN A 169 1.37 -13.31 1.95
C ASN A 169 0.92 -14.62 1.31
N LYS A 170 1.33 -14.87 0.07
CA LYS A 170 1.01 -16.07 -0.67
C LYS A 170 2.09 -16.44 -1.69
N SER A 171 2.16 -17.73 -2.00
CA SER A 171 2.89 -18.24 -3.15
C SER A 171 1.93 -18.97 -4.10
N GLY A 172 1.75 -18.41 -5.30
CA GLY A 172 0.78 -18.89 -6.27
C GLY A 172 -0.68 -18.79 -5.79
N CYS A 173 -1.44 -19.86 -6.05
CA CYS A 173 -2.86 -19.99 -5.69
C CYS A 173 -3.11 -20.60 -4.31
N CYS A 174 -2.13 -21.35 -3.81
CA CYS A 174 -2.43 -22.53 -3.00
C CYS A 174 -1.57 -22.58 -1.74
N TYR A 175 -0.59 -21.68 -1.62
CA TYR A 175 0.15 -21.42 -0.39
C TYR A 175 -0.25 -20.04 0.14
N HIS A 176 -0.80 -19.98 1.34
CA HIS A 176 -1.15 -18.73 2.02
C HIS A 176 -0.52 -18.71 3.41
N ILE A 177 -0.04 -17.54 3.82
CA ILE A 177 0.46 -17.31 5.18
C ILE A 177 -0.14 -16.02 5.72
N ARG A 178 -0.62 -16.10 6.95
CA ARG A 178 -0.97 -14.95 7.79
C ARG A 178 0.02 -14.87 8.94
N SER A 179 0.71 -13.74 9.05
CA SER A 179 1.71 -13.50 10.09
C SER A 179 1.20 -12.43 11.05
N GLU A 180 1.37 -12.65 12.35
CA GLU A 180 1.02 -11.67 13.38
C GLU A 180 2.26 -11.17 14.11
N TYR A 181 2.41 -9.84 14.16
CA TYR A 181 3.51 -9.16 14.83
C TYR A 181 3.02 -8.41 16.06
N GLN A 182 3.84 -8.39 17.10
CA GLN A 182 3.68 -7.53 18.25
C GLN A 182 4.68 -6.38 18.17
N VAL A 183 4.22 -5.15 18.42
CA VAL A 183 5.11 -4.00 18.59
C VAL A 183 5.74 -4.08 19.96
N VAL A 184 7.07 -4.15 20.02
CA VAL A 184 7.85 -4.19 21.25
C VAL A 184 8.50 -2.82 21.45
N PRO A 185 8.12 -2.08 22.51
CA PRO A 185 8.63 -0.73 22.74
C PRO A 185 10.16 -0.67 22.66
N ARG A 186 10.66 0.23 21.81
CA ARG A 186 12.11 0.46 21.56
C ARG A 186 12.89 -0.73 21.00
N LYS A 187 12.22 -1.82 20.61
CA LYS A 187 12.86 -3.00 20.01
C LYS A 187 12.36 -3.33 18.61
N GLY A 188 11.24 -2.77 18.18
CA GLY A 188 10.67 -2.99 16.85
C GLY A 188 9.57 -4.04 16.87
N LEU A 189 9.39 -4.74 15.76
CA LEU A 189 8.38 -5.76 15.57
C LEU A 189 8.90 -7.14 15.96
N LEU A 190 8.07 -7.88 16.69
CA LEU A 190 8.32 -9.27 17.02
C LEU A 190 7.25 -10.13 16.35
N LEU A 191 7.65 -10.99 15.43
CA LEU A 191 6.78 -12.03 14.88
C LEU A 191 6.38 -13.00 16.01
N VAL A 192 5.09 -13.14 16.27
CA VAL A 192 4.57 -13.92 17.40
C VAL A 192 3.64 -15.07 16.99
N ARG A 193 3.12 -15.05 15.76
CA ARG A 193 2.33 -16.15 15.22
C ARG A 193 2.44 -16.20 13.70
N GLU A 194 2.39 -17.40 13.16
CA GLU A 194 2.09 -17.63 11.74
C GLU A 194 1.04 -18.72 11.61
N PHE A 195 0.10 -18.48 10.70
CA PHE A 195 -0.91 -19.43 10.29
C PHE A 195 -0.72 -19.68 8.80
N ILE A 196 -0.34 -20.91 8.44
CA ILE A 196 0.05 -21.29 7.09
C ILE A 196 -0.94 -22.32 6.58
N GLU A 197 -1.41 -22.12 5.36
CA GLU A 197 -2.27 -23.03 4.62
C GLU A 197 -1.56 -23.43 3.34
N ASP A 198 -1.15 -24.69 3.24
CA ASP A 198 -0.40 -25.21 2.12
C ASP A 198 -1.16 -26.34 1.41
N ALA A 199 -1.75 -26.01 0.26
CA ALA A 199 -2.43 -26.94 -0.64
C ALA A 199 -1.53 -27.36 -1.82
N THR A 200 -0.21 -27.13 -1.75
CA THR A 200 0.76 -27.50 -2.79
C THR A 200 1.34 -28.91 -2.60
N SER A 201 0.95 -29.59 -1.52
CA SER A 201 1.51 -30.88 -1.12
C SER A 201 1.52 -31.91 -2.26
N PRO A 202 2.66 -32.58 -2.53
CA PRO A 202 2.74 -33.61 -3.56
C PRO A 202 1.89 -34.86 -3.25
N LYS A 203 1.32 -34.95 -2.04
CA LYS A 203 0.46 -36.05 -1.61
C LYS A 203 -0.97 -35.98 -2.16
N GLY A 204 -1.34 -34.90 -2.86
CA GLY A 204 -2.63 -34.72 -3.53
C GLY A 204 -3.83 -34.51 -2.58
N ASP A 205 -4.79 -33.69 -3.00
CA ASP A 205 -6.10 -33.44 -2.37
C ASP A 205 -6.10 -33.15 -0.86
N GLN A 206 -5.03 -32.53 -0.34
CA GLN A 206 -4.92 -32.13 1.05
C GLN A 206 -4.41 -30.71 1.22
N VAL A 207 -4.91 -30.04 2.26
CA VAL A 207 -4.38 -28.78 2.78
C VAL A 207 -3.66 -29.09 4.09
N GLU A 208 -2.37 -28.80 4.14
CA GLU A 208 -1.57 -28.82 5.36
C GLU A 208 -1.69 -27.46 6.05
N VAL A 209 -2.27 -27.47 7.25
CA VAL A 209 -2.48 -26.26 8.06
C VAL A 209 -1.51 -26.28 9.22
N THR A 210 -0.63 -25.31 9.27
CA THR A 210 0.35 -25.12 10.34
C THR A 210 0.02 -23.84 11.12
N ASP A 211 -0.23 -23.99 12.43
CA ASP A 211 -0.36 -22.86 13.35
C ASP A 211 0.83 -22.88 14.31
N ARG A 212 1.71 -21.89 14.19
CA ARG A 212 2.87 -21.74 15.07
C ARG A 212 2.81 -20.44 15.84
N ASN A 213 3.13 -20.51 17.12
CA ASN A 213 3.03 -19.40 18.07
C ASN A 213 4.33 -19.29 18.88
N LEU A 214 4.77 -18.07 19.13
CA LEU A 214 5.90 -17.78 20.00
C LEU A 214 5.44 -17.76 21.46
N VAL A 215 5.76 -18.82 22.22
CA VAL A 215 5.37 -18.95 23.63
C VAL A 215 6.63 -18.97 24.48
N ASN A 216 6.77 -17.99 25.38
CA ASN A 216 7.95 -17.84 26.26
C ASN A 216 9.28 -17.85 25.48
N GLY A 217 9.32 -17.15 24.33
CA GLY A 217 10.50 -17.05 23.48
C GLY A 217 10.85 -18.31 22.69
N LYS A 218 9.98 -19.34 22.69
CA LYS A 218 10.15 -20.56 21.91
C LYS A 218 8.94 -20.80 21.02
N TRP A 219 9.18 -21.13 19.76
CA TRP A 219 8.12 -21.50 18.83
C TRP A 219 7.48 -22.82 19.24
N LYS A 220 6.15 -22.82 19.27
CA LYS A 220 5.30 -24.00 19.44
C LYS A 220 4.47 -24.14 18.18
N GLU A 221 4.56 -25.28 17.53
CA GLU A 221 3.96 -25.54 16.23
C GLU A 221 2.97 -26.70 16.32
N LYS A 222 1.89 -26.59 15.56
CA LYS A 222 0.92 -27.65 15.38
C LYS A 222 0.50 -27.70 13.91
N THR A 223 0.67 -28.88 13.33
CA THR A 223 0.33 -29.13 11.92
C THR A 223 -0.75 -30.19 11.81
N LYS A 224 -1.69 -29.98 10.89
CA LYS A 224 -2.77 -30.91 10.57
C LYS A 224 -3.04 -30.92 9.07
N CYS A 225 -3.30 -32.10 8.53
CA CYS A 225 -3.73 -32.25 7.15
C CYS A 225 -5.25 -32.41 7.09
N TYR A 226 -5.89 -31.72 6.14
CA TYR A 226 -7.32 -31.79 5.88
C TYR A 226 -7.56 -32.13 4.42
N PRO A 227 -8.57 -32.95 4.08
CA PRO A 227 -8.98 -33.09 2.68
C PRO A 227 -9.43 -31.75 2.11
N THR A 228 -8.94 -31.38 0.92
CA THR A 228 -9.19 -30.07 0.30
C THR A 228 -10.67 -29.73 0.21
N ALA A 229 -11.50 -30.68 -0.24
CA ALA A 229 -12.94 -30.49 -0.37
C ALA A 229 -13.65 -30.20 0.96
N LYS A 230 -13.13 -30.67 2.10
CA LYS A 230 -13.71 -30.40 3.43
C LYS A 230 -13.21 -29.10 4.04
N TYR A 231 -12.00 -28.69 3.68
CA TYR A 231 -11.37 -27.50 4.24
C TYR A 231 -12.02 -26.23 3.68
N TYR A 232 -12.17 -26.15 2.35
CA TYR A 232 -12.73 -24.97 1.66
C TYR A 232 -14.26 -24.94 1.59
N ALA A 233 -14.96 -25.93 2.13
CA ALA A 233 -16.43 -25.96 2.18
C ALA A 233 -17.02 -25.30 3.45
N GLN A 234 -16.16 -24.74 4.31
CA GLN A 234 -16.52 -24.02 5.55
C GLN A 234 -16.68 -22.52 5.26
#